data_AF-A0A2D4JM11-F1
#
_entry.id   AF-A0A2D4JM11-F1
#
_cell.length_a   1.000
_cell.length_b   1.000
_cell.length_c   1.000
_cell.angle_alpha   90.00
_cell.angle_beta   90.00
_cell.angle_gamma   90.00
#
_symmetry.space_group_name_H-M   'P 1'
#
loop_
_entity.id
_entity.type
_entity.pdbx_description
1 polymer ?
#
loop_
_entity_poly.entity_id
_entity_poly.type
_entity_poly.pdbx_seq_one_letter_code
_entity_poly.pdbx_strand_id
1 'polypeptide(L)'
;GSITETFGTKCCQGNMCNFNLSVRLKGDLDEKDPPLKNLLLMVLVPLFAILILTILVGLFVWKWAQSRRRHMPFGSNELGDVDFMLKNSLAGDSTLEVLLNDDCTTGSGSGLPFLVQRTVARQITLVECVGKGRYGEVWRGTWHGENVAVKIFSSRDEQSWFRETEIYNTVLLRHDNILGFIASDMTSRNSSTQLWLITHYHEHGSLYDYLQCTVLD
;
A
#
# COMPACT_ATOMS: atom_id res chain seq x y z
N GLY A 1 -18.23 -78.09 18.52
CA GLY A 1 -18.75 -77.66 17.22
C GLY A 1 -18.80 -76.15 17.21
N SER A 2 -18.24 -75.52 16.18
CA SER A 2 -18.21 -74.07 15.98
C SER A 2 -19.62 -73.52 15.76
N ILE A 3 -19.99 -72.46 16.47
CA ILE A 3 -21.24 -71.73 16.27
C ILE A 3 -20.98 -70.66 15.22
N THR A 4 -21.49 -70.87 14.01
CA THR A 4 -21.44 -69.90 12.92
C THR A 4 -22.67 -68.99 12.94
N GLU A 5 -22.41 -67.69 13.03
CA GLU A 5 -23.11 -66.51 12.47
C GLU A 5 -24.62 -66.28 12.60
N THR A 6 -25.44 -67.20 13.10
CA THR A 6 -26.88 -66.95 13.32
C THR A 6 -27.34 -67.71 14.58
N PHE A 7 -27.63 -66.95 15.65
CA PHE A 7 -28.23 -67.37 16.93
C PHE A 7 -28.09 -68.86 17.31
N GLY A 8 -27.12 -69.16 18.20
CA GLY A 8 -26.97 -70.50 18.76
C GLY A 8 -27.80 -70.70 20.03
N THR A 9 -28.78 -71.59 20.00
CA THR A 9 -29.52 -72.05 21.19
C THR A 9 -28.85 -73.28 21.79
N LYS A 10 -28.51 -73.25 23.09
CA LYS A 10 -28.03 -74.42 23.83
C LYS A 10 -28.91 -74.66 25.05
N CYS A 11 -29.35 -75.90 25.25
CA CYS A 11 -30.12 -76.27 26.44
C CYS A 11 -29.23 -76.24 27.69
N CYS A 12 -29.73 -75.55 28.71
CA CYS A 12 -29.09 -75.41 30.02
C CYS A 12 -29.25 -76.73 30.81
N GLN A 13 -28.15 -77.33 31.24
CA GLN A 13 -28.14 -78.59 32.00
C GLN A 13 -27.62 -78.35 33.43
N GLY A 14 -28.26 -77.43 34.16
CA GLY A 14 -27.94 -77.10 35.54
C GLY A 14 -28.20 -75.63 35.89
N ASN A 15 -28.03 -75.27 37.16
CA ASN A 15 -28.17 -73.88 37.61
C ASN A 15 -26.95 -73.06 37.18
N MET A 16 -27.14 -71.77 36.89
CA MET A 16 -26.07 -70.80 36.52
C MET A 16 -25.34 -71.07 35.18
N CYS A 17 -26.00 -71.68 34.20
CA CYS A 17 -25.42 -71.91 32.86
C CYS A 17 -25.14 -70.65 32.04
N ASN A 18 -25.58 -69.48 32.51
CA ASN A 18 -25.30 -68.17 31.97
C ASN A 18 -24.03 -67.53 32.55
N PHE A 19 -23.36 -68.15 33.53
CA PHE A 19 -22.24 -67.54 34.26
C PHE A 19 -21.02 -67.23 33.37
N ASN A 20 -20.86 -67.89 32.22
CA ASN A 20 -19.74 -67.67 31.30
C ASN A 20 -20.18 -67.64 29.83
N LEU A 21 -21.24 -66.88 29.54
CA LEU A 21 -21.76 -66.70 28.18
C LEU A 21 -21.24 -65.39 27.58
N SER A 22 -20.24 -65.47 26.69
CA SER A 22 -19.76 -64.31 25.93
C SER A 22 -20.43 -64.27 24.55
N VAL A 23 -21.44 -63.41 24.38
CA VAL A 23 -22.13 -63.20 23.09
C VAL A 23 -21.38 -62.11 22.34
N ARG A 24 -20.70 -62.42 21.22
CA ARG A 24 -20.18 -61.41 20.30
C ARG A 24 -21.22 -61.15 19.20
N LEU A 25 -21.80 -59.95 19.22
CA LEU A 25 -22.71 -59.47 18.17
C LEU A 25 -21.87 -58.88 17.03
N LYS A 26 -22.23 -59.19 15.78
CA LYS A 26 -21.56 -58.65 14.59
C LYS A 26 -22.01 -57.19 14.42
N GLY A 27 -21.18 -56.26 14.90
CA GLY A 27 -21.48 -54.83 14.92
C GLY A 27 -20.70 -54.04 15.97
N ASP A 28 -20.11 -54.73 16.95
CA ASP A 28 -19.13 -54.10 17.83
C ASP A 28 -17.81 -54.00 17.06
N LEU A 29 -17.70 -52.92 16.28
CA LEU A 29 -16.41 -52.46 15.79
C LEU A 29 -15.53 -52.34 17.03
N ASP A 30 -14.43 -53.11 17.07
CA ASP A 30 -13.33 -52.81 17.99
C ASP A 30 -13.01 -51.33 17.78
N GLU A 31 -13.50 -50.46 18.67
CA GLU A 31 -13.06 -49.09 18.83
C GLU A 31 -11.65 -49.19 19.40
N LYS A 32 -10.71 -49.58 18.53
CA LYS A 32 -9.29 -49.36 18.76
C LYS A 32 -9.16 -47.86 18.79
N ASP A 33 -9.10 -47.30 20.00
CA ASP A 33 -8.56 -45.97 20.23
C ASP A 33 -7.37 -45.81 19.26
N PRO A 34 -7.43 -44.85 18.33
CA PRO A 34 -6.36 -44.67 17.38
C PRO A 34 -5.08 -44.50 18.21
N PRO A 35 -4.01 -45.27 17.93
CA PRO A 35 -2.82 -45.23 18.77
C PRO A 35 -2.40 -43.77 18.90
N LEU A 36 -1.98 -43.33 20.09
CA LEU A 36 -1.65 -41.94 20.41
C LEU A 36 -0.82 -41.23 19.31
N LYS A 37 0.04 -41.98 18.62
CA LYS A 37 0.81 -41.56 17.44
C LYS A 37 -0.06 -41.10 16.25
N ASN A 38 -1.15 -41.80 15.94
CA ASN A 38 -2.10 -41.46 14.87
C ASN A 38 -2.94 -40.23 15.23
N LEU A 39 -3.29 -40.06 16.51
CA LEU A 39 -3.97 -38.85 16.99
C LEU A 39 -3.04 -37.63 16.90
N LEU A 40 -1.78 -37.78 17.33
CA LEU A 40 -0.74 -36.77 17.15
C LEU A 40 -0.53 -36.41 15.68
N LEU A 41 -0.50 -37.41 14.79
CA LEU A 41 -0.39 -37.19 13.35
C LEU A 41 -1.59 -36.41 12.79
N MET A 42 -2.81 -36.74 13.20
CA MET A 42 -4.03 -36.04 12.77
C MET A 42 -4.07 -34.57 13.16
N VAL A 43 -3.40 -34.17 14.25
CA VAL A 43 -3.35 -32.77 14.70
C VAL A 43 -2.11 -32.05 14.17
N LEU A 44 -0.94 -32.70 14.19
CA LEU A 44 0.30 -32.09 13.75
C LEU A 44 0.30 -31.82 12.23
N VAL A 45 -0.21 -32.75 11.42
CA VAL A 45 -0.25 -32.59 9.95
C VAL A 45 -1.02 -31.34 9.51
N PRO A 46 -2.28 -31.07 9.96
CA PRO A 46 -2.97 -29.85 9.58
C PRO A 46 -2.33 -28.60 10.16
N LEU A 47 -1.76 -28.64 11.38
CA LEU A 47 -1.03 -27.50 11.93
C LEU A 47 0.20 -27.13 11.10
N PHE A 48 0.98 -28.13 10.68
CA PHE A 48 2.12 -27.92 9.77
C PHE A 48 1.67 -27.45 8.38
N ALA A 49 0.56 -28.00 7.85
CA ALA A 49 0.01 -27.55 6.57
C ALA A 49 -0.43 -26.08 6.63
N ILE A 50 -1.11 -25.66 7.71
CA ILE A 50 -1.51 -24.27 7.94
C ILE A 50 -0.26 -23.38 8.10
N LEU A 51 0.73 -23.81 8.88
CA LEU A 51 1.98 -23.07 9.05
C LEU A 51 2.68 -22.83 7.70
N ILE A 52 2.82 -23.87 6.88
CA ILE A 52 3.40 -23.75 5.53
C ILE A 52 2.56 -22.80 4.67
N LEU A 53 1.23 -22.90 4.70
CA LEU A 53 0.36 -22.05 3.91
C LEU A 53 0.46 -20.57 4.33
N THR A 54 0.56 -20.29 5.62
CA THR A 54 0.79 -18.92 6.12
C THR A 54 2.15 -18.37 5.71
N ILE A 55 3.21 -19.19 5.71
CA ILE A 55 4.54 -18.81 5.23
C ILE A 55 4.50 -18.54 3.72
N LEU A 56 3.85 -19.39 2.93
CA LEU A 56 3.73 -19.21 1.48
C LEU A 56 2.94 -17.95 1.13
N VAL A 57 1.84 -17.67 1.82
CA VAL A 57 1.07 -16.42 1.66
C VAL A 57 1.91 -15.22 2.09
N GLY A 58 2.61 -15.30 3.21
CA GLY A 58 3.52 -14.24 3.68
C GLY A 58 4.63 -13.96 2.67
N LEU A 59 5.25 -15.00 2.11
CA LEU A 59 6.25 -14.89 1.06
C LEU A 59 5.64 -14.35 -0.23
N PHE A 60 4.43 -14.75 -0.61
CA PHE A 60 3.73 -14.23 -1.79
C PHE A 60 3.41 -12.74 -1.62
N VAL A 61 2.88 -12.32 -0.47
CA VAL A 61 2.63 -10.91 -0.15
C VAL A 61 3.94 -10.14 -0.06
N TRP A 62 4.99 -10.70 0.54
CA TRP A 62 6.31 -10.09 0.58
C TRP A 62 6.91 -9.97 -0.81
N LYS A 63 6.83 -10.99 -1.66
CA LYS A 63 7.31 -10.95 -3.05
C LYS A 63 6.46 -10.04 -3.92
N TRP A 64 5.16 -9.93 -3.66
CA TRP A 64 4.26 -9.02 -4.37
C TRP A 64 4.50 -7.57 -3.94
N ALA A 65 4.68 -7.32 -2.65
CA ALA A 65 5.11 -6.03 -2.11
C ALA A 65 6.53 -5.68 -2.59
N GLN A 66 7.43 -6.67 -2.66
CA GLN A 66 8.77 -6.51 -3.20
C GLN A 66 8.73 -6.31 -4.72
N SER A 67 7.84 -6.97 -5.45
CA SER A 67 7.65 -6.79 -6.89
C SER A 67 7.04 -5.42 -7.19
N ARG A 68 6.09 -4.95 -6.37
CA ARG A 68 5.64 -3.54 -6.39
C ARG A 68 6.78 -2.58 -6.05
N ARG A 69 7.62 -2.90 -5.07
CA ARG A 69 8.83 -2.11 -4.76
C ARG A 69 9.94 -2.23 -5.82
N ARG A 70 9.96 -3.29 -6.64
CA ARG A 70 10.88 -3.48 -7.77
C ARG A 70 10.32 -2.91 -9.08
N HIS A 71 8.99 -2.77 -9.19
CA HIS A 71 8.31 -1.93 -10.17
C HIS A 71 8.35 -0.44 -9.81
N MET A 72 8.88 -0.08 -8.63
CA MET A 72 9.56 1.19 -8.45
C MET A 72 11.04 0.95 -8.82
N PRO A 73 11.53 1.47 -9.94
CA PRO A 73 12.95 1.38 -10.23
C PRO A 73 13.68 2.31 -9.26
N PHE A 74 14.17 1.77 -8.15
CA PHE A 74 15.41 2.28 -7.56
C PHE A 74 16.56 1.64 -8.35
N GLY A 75 16.69 2.13 -9.58
CA GLY A 75 17.78 1.84 -10.50
C GLY A 75 18.26 3.18 -11.00
N SER A 76 19.49 3.52 -10.65
CA SER A 76 20.31 4.52 -11.31
C SER A 76 20.07 4.49 -12.83
N ASN A 77 19.36 5.50 -13.35
CA ASN A 77 19.35 5.94 -14.76
C ASN A 77 18.43 7.18 -14.86
N GLU A 78 18.85 8.27 -14.21
CA GLU A 78 18.30 9.63 -14.32
C GLU A 78 18.65 10.27 -15.69
N LEU A 79 18.26 9.66 -16.81
CA LEU A 79 18.42 10.31 -18.13
C LEU A 79 17.36 9.93 -19.18
N GLY A 80 16.55 8.90 -18.96
CA GLY A 80 15.60 8.41 -19.99
C GLY A 80 14.20 9.03 -19.93
N ASP A 81 13.71 9.37 -18.74
CA ASP A 81 12.29 9.73 -18.55
C ASP A 81 12.00 11.22 -18.81
N VAL A 82 13.06 12.04 -18.83
CA VAL A 82 12.99 13.45 -19.23
C VAL A 82 12.90 13.64 -20.74
N ASP A 83 13.40 12.68 -21.54
CA ASP A 83 13.38 12.76 -23.01
C ASP A 83 11.96 12.60 -23.59
N PHE A 84 11.12 11.78 -22.96
CA PHE A 84 9.76 11.52 -23.46
C PHE A 84 8.78 12.68 -23.22
N MET A 85 8.90 13.40 -22.10
CA MET A 85 8.07 14.58 -21.83
C MET A 85 8.55 15.83 -22.58
N LEU A 86 9.86 15.99 -22.79
CA LEU A 86 10.39 17.13 -23.54
C LEU A 86 10.00 17.05 -25.03
N LYS A 87 9.97 15.85 -25.60
CA LYS A 87 9.68 15.62 -27.03
C LYS A 87 8.25 15.96 -27.43
N ASN A 88 7.28 15.86 -26.51
CA ASN A 88 5.90 16.29 -26.76
C ASN A 88 5.71 17.81 -26.66
N SER A 89 6.62 18.54 -26.01
CA SER A 89 6.56 20.00 -25.86
C SER A 89 7.45 20.75 -26.86
N LEU A 90 8.41 20.08 -27.51
CA LEU A 90 9.36 20.66 -28.47
C LEU A 90 8.86 20.66 -29.93
N ALA A 91 7.60 20.33 -30.19
CA ALA A 91 7.01 20.40 -31.53
C ALA A 91 6.82 21.85 -32.04
N GLY A 92 7.31 22.87 -31.33
CA GLY A 92 7.38 24.23 -31.82
C GLY A 92 8.26 25.11 -30.93
N ASP A 93 9.56 25.22 -31.23
CA ASP A 93 10.24 26.50 -31.41
C ASP A 93 11.73 26.30 -31.73
N SER A 94 12.15 26.78 -32.90
CA SER A 94 13.46 26.55 -33.51
C SER A 94 14.59 27.42 -32.96
N THR A 95 14.50 27.90 -31.71
CA THR A 95 15.37 28.98 -31.20
C THR A 95 16.31 28.59 -30.06
N LEU A 96 16.20 27.38 -29.50
CA LEU A 96 16.99 26.96 -28.33
C LEU A 96 18.35 26.32 -28.67
N GLU A 97 18.50 25.75 -29.88
CA GLU A 97 19.75 25.09 -30.29
C GLU A 97 20.92 26.07 -30.50
N VAL A 98 20.63 27.35 -30.73
CA VAL A 98 21.67 28.40 -30.89
C VAL A 98 22.35 28.73 -29.56
N LEU A 99 21.68 28.54 -28.42
CA LEU A 99 22.26 28.84 -27.10
C LEU A 99 23.15 27.72 -26.54
N LEU A 100 23.09 26.51 -27.10
CA LEU A 100 23.89 25.36 -26.64
C LEU A 100 25.21 25.19 -27.41
N ASN A 101 25.40 25.90 -28.52
CA ASN A 101 26.55 25.71 -29.40
C ASN A 101 27.74 26.68 -29.15
N ASP A 102 27.66 27.57 -28.16
CA ASP A 102 28.69 28.58 -27.90
C ASP A 102 29.68 28.21 -26.77
N ASP A 103 29.92 26.91 -26.56
CA ASP A 103 31.01 26.43 -25.70
C ASP A 103 32.32 26.35 -26.50
N CYS A 104 32.88 27.51 -26.82
CA CYS A 104 34.28 27.65 -27.25
C CYS A 104 34.96 28.82 -26.50
N THR A 105 35.28 28.63 -25.22
CA THR A 105 36.37 29.38 -24.60
C THR A 105 36.99 28.62 -23.43
N THR A 106 38.25 28.25 -23.66
CA THR A 106 39.21 27.62 -22.76
C THR A 106 39.44 28.45 -21.49
N GLY A 107 39.16 27.88 -20.31
CA GLY A 107 39.48 28.57 -19.05
C GLY A 107 39.18 27.79 -17.77
N SER A 108 40.23 27.18 -17.22
CA SER A 108 40.39 26.52 -15.92
C SER A 108 39.49 26.97 -14.76
N GLY A 109 38.63 26.06 -14.29
CA GLY A 109 38.33 25.90 -12.85
C GLY A 109 37.17 26.69 -12.25
N SER A 110 35.96 26.13 -12.30
CA SER A 110 34.94 26.24 -11.24
C SER A 110 33.72 25.44 -11.69
N GLY A 111 33.50 24.26 -11.08
CA GLY A 111 32.38 23.39 -11.43
C GLY A 111 31.06 24.15 -11.50
N LEU A 112 30.27 23.85 -12.54
CA LEU A 112 28.92 24.38 -12.68
C LEU A 112 28.17 24.04 -11.37
N PRO A 113 27.69 25.02 -10.59
CA PRO A 113 26.85 24.69 -9.44
C PRO A 113 25.68 23.88 -9.97
N PHE A 114 25.40 22.73 -9.34
CA PHE A 114 24.23 21.92 -9.65
C PHE A 114 23.02 22.85 -9.62
N LEU A 115 22.57 23.29 -10.80
CA LEU A 115 21.42 24.14 -10.94
C LEU A 115 20.24 23.25 -10.59
N VAL A 116 19.88 23.20 -9.31
CA VAL A 116 18.64 22.59 -8.86
C VAL A 116 17.55 23.31 -9.63
N GLN A 117 17.01 22.65 -10.64
CA GLN A 117 15.84 23.09 -11.37
C GLN A 117 14.79 23.48 -10.33
N ARG A 118 14.26 24.71 -10.41
CA ARG A 118 13.37 25.23 -9.37
C ARG A 118 12.18 24.28 -9.24
N THR A 119 12.10 23.58 -8.11
CA THR A 119 10.93 22.74 -7.80
C THR A 119 9.74 23.64 -7.49
N VAL A 120 8.52 23.14 -7.68
CA VAL A 120 7.28 23.92 -7.49
C VAL A 120 7.21 24.47 -6.06
N ALA A 121 7.58 23.69 -5.05
CA ALA A 121 7.58 24.13 -3.66
C ALA A 121 8.50 25.33 -3.40
N ARG A 122 9.62 25.44 -4.12
CA ARG A 122 10.58 26.54 -3.95
C ARG A 122 10.04 27.89 -4.45
N GLN A 123 9.05 27.86 -5.32
CA GLN A 123 8.41 29.06 -5.88
C GLN A 123 7.18 29.52 -5.10
N ILE A 124 6.71 28.71 -4.15
CA ILE A 124 5.53 29.00 -3.35
C ILE A 124 5.92 29.71 -2.06
N THR A 125 5.25 30.81 -1.77
CA THR A 125 5.35 31.50 -0.48
C THR A 125 4.18 31.09 0.40
N LEU A 126 4.44 30.46 1.55
CA LEU A 126 3.40 30.15 2.54
C LEU A 126 2.94 31.43 3.22
N VAL A 127 1.62 31.63 3.31
CA VAL A 127 0.99 32.84 3.84
C VAL A 127 0.40 32.58 5.21
N GLU A 128 -0.58 31.69 5.31
CA GLU A 128 -1.27 31.40 6.58
C GLU A 128 -1.68 29.93 6.70
N CYS A 129 -1.75 29.42 7.93
CA CYS A 129 -2.22 28.07 8.20
C CYS A 129 -3.75 28.06 8.25
N VAL A 130 -4.37 27.38 7.30
CA VAL A 130 -5.84 27.33 7.14
C VAL A 130 -6.46 26.12 7.84
N GLY A 131 -5.68 25.08 8.12
CA GLY A 131 -6.20 23.90 8.82
C GLY A 131 -5.09 22.99 9.32
N LYS A 132 -5.38 22.26 10.40
CA LYS A 132 -4.49 21.23 10.94
C LYS A 132 -5.24 19.91 10.98
N GLY A 133 -4.71 18.92 10.27
CA GLY A 133 -5.22 17.56 10.25
C GLY A 133 -4.34 16.59 11.04
N ARG A 134 -4.79 15.34 11.11
CA ARG A 134 -4.02 14.25 11.74
C ARG A 134 -2.67 14.00 11.06
N TYR A 135 -2.64 14.12 9.73
CA TYR A 135 -1.50 13.70 8.90
C TYR A 135 -0.64 14.88 8.41
N GLY A 136 -0.99 16.11 8.78
CA GLY A 136 -0.31 17.28 8.28
C GLY A 136 -1.11 18.56 8.49
N GLU A 137 -0.52 19.66 8.08
CA GLU A 137 -1.11 20.99 8.13
C GLU A 137 -1.37 21.52 6.72
N VAL A 138 -2.47 22.23 6.55
CA VAL A 138 -2.84 22.88 5.29
C VAL A 138 -2.58 24.36 5.43
N TRP A 139 -1.85 24.90 4.48
CA TRP A 139 -1.50 26.31 4.39
C TRP A 139 -2.07 26.91 3.11
N ARG A 140 -2.50 28.16 3.18
CA ARG A 140 -2.62 28.99 1.98
C ARG A 140 -1.24 29.47 1.59
N GLY A 141 -0.88 29.25 0.33
CA GLY A 141 0.33 29.77 -0.27
C GLY A 141 0.00 30.65 -1.48
N THR A 142 1.01 31.38 -1.97
CA THR A 142 0.94 32.15 -3.21
C THR A 142 1.95 31.59 -4.20
N TRP A 143 1.49 31.25 -5.41
CA TRP A 143 2.31 30.80 -6.53
C TRP A 143 1.99 31.64 -7.75
N HIS A 144 2.98 32.35 -8.30
CA HIS A 144 2.79 33.29 -9.43
C HIS A 144 1.63 34.30 -9.25
N GLY A 145 1.34 34.70 -8.00
CA GLY A 145 0.25 35.63 -7.68
C GLY A 145 -1.10 34.97 -7.45
N GLU A 146 -1.24 33.67 -7.69
CA GLU A 146 -2.46 32.91 -7.44
C GLU A 146 -2.42 32.21 -6.07
N ASN A 147 -3.59 32.07 -5.44
CA ASN A 147 -3.73 31.35 -4.18
C ASN A 147 -3.72 29.83 -4.44
N VAL A 148 -2.86 29.12 -3.70
CA VAL A 148 -2.77 27.66 -3.71
C VAL A 148 -2.92 27.11 -2.30
N ALA A 149 -3.47 25.90 -2.18
CA ALA A 149 -3.48 25.17 -0.92
C ALA A 149 -2.28 24.22 -0.90
N VAL A 150 -1.50 24.29 0.17
CA VAL A 150 -0.33 23.45 0.39
C VAL A 150 -0.55 22.61 1.62
N LYS A 151 -0.75 21.30 1.42
CA LYS A 151 -0.79 20.34 2.52
C LYS A 151 0.62 19.82 2.78
N ILE A 152 1.13 20.13 3.96
CA ILE A 152 2.47 19.79 4.42
C ILE A 152 2.38 18.57 5.33
N PHE A 153 2.99 17.48 4.89
CA PHE A 153 3.14 16.26 5.67
C PHE A 153 4.52 16.21 6.30
N SER A 154 4.58 15.58 7.48
CA SER A 154 5.84 15.17 8.09
C SER A 154 6.46 14.04 7.28
N SER A 155 7.79 13.96 7.24
CA SER A 155 8.50 12.80 6.69
C SER A 155 8.13 11.48 7.38
N ARG A 156 7.58 11.53 8.61
CA ARG A 156 7.05 10.35 9.30
C ARG A 156 5.77 9.79 8.68
N ASP A 157 5.00 10.65 8.00
CA ASP A 157 3.72 10.33 7.37
C ASP A 157 3.85 10.16 5.85
N GLU A 158 5.05 9.78 5.38
CA GLU A 158 5.38 9.60 3.96
C GLU A 158 4.41 8.67 3.23
N GLN A 159 3.95 7.60 3.87
CA GLN A 159 2.99 6.67 3.28
C GLN A 159 1.63 7.33 2.99
N SER A 160 1.22 8.28 3.81
CA SER A 160 -0.03 9.03 3.63
C SER A 160 0.11 10.01 2.47
N TRP A 161 1.22 10.75 2.41
CA TRP A 161 1.54 11.65 1.30
C TRP A 161 1.66 10.90 -0.02
N PHE A 162 2.36 9.77 -0.03
CA PHE A 162 2.53 8.93 -1.22
C PHE A 162 1.19 8.43 -1.75
N ARG A 163 0.31 7.94 -0.86
CA ARG A 163 -1.02 7.45 -1.26
C ARG A 163 -1.88 8.58 -1.85
N GLU A 164 -1.92 9.75 -1.21
CA GLU A 164 -2.69 10.88 -1.75
C GLU A 164 -2.13 11.33 -3.10
N THR A 165 -0.80 11.39 -3.24
CA THR A 165 -0.12 11.73 -4.50
C THR A 165 -0.43 10.73 -5.61
N GLU A 166 -0.41 9.43 -5.31
CA GLU A 166 -0.78 8.35 -6.25
C GLU A 166 -2.24 8.48 -6.69
N ILE A 167 -3.14 8.76 -5.75
CA ILE A 167 -4.56 8.99 -6.06
C ILE A 167 -4.67 10.18 -7.01
N TYR A 168 -4.16 11.36 -6.66
CA TYR A 168 -4.31 12.55 -7.50
C TYR A 168 -3.61 12.46 -8.88
N ASN A 169 -2.55 11.66 -8.99
CA ASN A 169 -1.87 11.39 -10.27
C ASN A 169 -2.58 10.34 -11.15
N THR A 170 -3.62 9.68 -10.65
CA THR A 170 -4.36 8.70 -11.46
C THR A 170 -5.06 9.39 -12.63
N VAL A 171 -4.89 8.83 -13.82
CA VAL A 171 -5.50 9.34 -15.06
C VAL A 171 -7.02 9.41 -14.90
N LEU A 172 -7.66 10.48 -15.40
CA LEU A 172 -9.11 10.77 -15.34
C LEU A 172 -9.66 11.40 -14.04
N LEU A 173 -8.84 11.75 -13.05
CA LEU A 173 -9.35 12.43 -11.83
C LEU A 173 -9.49 13.95 -11.94
N ARG A 174 -9.23 14.53 -13.11
CA ARG A 174 -9.45 15.96 -13.36
C ARG A 174 -10.92 16.18 -13.70
N HIS A 175 -11.65 16.81 -12.78
CA HIS A 175 -13.08 17.11 -12.90
C HIS A 175 -13.43 18.33 -12.04
N ASP A 176 -14.42 19.14 -12.44
CA ASP A 176 -14.77 20.41 -11.77
C ASP A 176 -15.20 20.23 -10.30
N ASN A 177 -15.83 19.10 -9.99
CA ASN A 177 -16.26 18.73 -8.62
C ASN A 177 -15.20 17.94 -7.83
N ILE A 178 -13.98 17.79 -8.35
CA ILE A 178 -12.85 17.16 -7.64
C ILE A 178 -11.79 18.23 -7.43
N LEU A 179 -11.21 18.26 -6.23
CA LEU A 179 -10.17 19.23 -5.90
C LEU A 179 -9.01 19.16 -6.91
N GLY A 180 -8.72 20.29 -7.55
CA GLY A 180 -7.69 20.38 -8.59
C GLY A 180 -6.28 20.17 -8.04
N PHE A 181 -5.67 19.06 -8.40
CA PHE A 181 -4.27 18.76 -8.10
C PHE A 181 -3.33 19.52 -9.05
N ILE A 182 -2.31 20.16 -8.47
CA ILE A 182 -1.28 20.91 -9.20
C ILE A 182 0.01 20.10 -9.24
N ALA A 183 0.56 19.78 -8.06
CA ALA A 183 1.85 19.13 -7.93
C ALA A 183 2.03 18.46 -6.56
N SER A 184 3.00 17.56 -6.49
CA SER A 184 3.53 17.00 -5.25
C SER A 184 5.04 17.21 -5.24
N ASP A 185 5.63 17.60 -4.12
CA ASP A 185 7.05 17.96 -4.07
C ASP A 185 7.66 17.61 -2.70
N MET A 186 8.96 17.36 -2.65
CA MET A 186 9.72 17.12 -1.42
C MET A 186 10.70 18.26 -1.22
N THR A 187 10.55 19.00 -0.13
CA THR A 187 11.39 20.17 0.18
C THR A 187 12.03 20.06 1.55
N SER A 188 13.20 20.64 1.70
CA SER A 188 13.87 20.76 3.00
C SER A 188 13.70 22.20 3.51
N ARG A 189 12.98 22.36 4.63
CA ARG A 189 12.76 23.65 5.28
C ARG A 189 13.00 23.52 6.77
N ASN A 190 13.67 24.50 7.38
CA ASN A 190 13.99 24.50 8.81
C ASN A 190 14.73 23.22 9.27
N SER A 191 15.66 22.72 8.46
CA SER A 191 16.40 21.47 8.72
C SER A 191 15.50 20.23 8.85
N SER A 192 14.30 20.27 8.26
CA SER A 192 13.36 19.16 8.23
C SER A 192 12.86 18.91 6.81
N THR A 193 12.78 17.64 6.43
CA THR A 193 12.15 17.22 5.18
C THR A 193 10.64 17.34 5.32
N GLN A 194 10.05 18.14 4.44
CA GLN A 194 8.61 18.35 4.32
C GLN A 194 8.14 17.79 2.98
N LEU A 195 7.03 17.06 3.03
CA LEU A 195 6.40 16.50 1.83
C LEU A 195 5.18 17.35 1.54
N TRP A 196 5.16 18.00 0.38
CA TRP A 196 4.12 18.95 -0.02
C TRP A 196 3.20 18.30 -1.04
N LEU A 197 1.90 18.53 -0.85
CA LEU A 197 0.85 18.28 -1.83
C LEU A 197 0.18 19.63 -2.12
N ILE A 198 0.23 20.05 -3.37
CA ILE A 198 -0.21 21.38 -3.82
C ILE A 198 -1.48 21.22 -4.66
N THR A 199 -2.54 21.92 -4.25
CA THR A 199 -3.84 21.92 -4.93
C THR A 199 -4.35 23.35 -5.11
N HIS A 200 -5.41 23.52 -5.90
CA HIS A 200 -6.13 24.79 -5.95
C HIS A 200 -6.65 25.17 -4.56
N TYR A 201 -6.63 26.47 -4.27
CA TYR A 201 -7.22 27.04 -3.07
C TYR A 201 -8.67 27.44 -3.33
N HIS A 202 -9.56 27.14 -2.39
CA HIS A 202 -10.95 27.59 -2.41
C HIS A 202 -11.20 28.53 -1.23
N GLU A 203 -11.58 29.78 -1.52
CA GLU A 203 -11.71 30.84 -0.52
C GLU A 203 -12.83 30.58 0.49
N HIS A 204 -13.87 29.84 0.08
CA HIS A 204 -15.00 29.46 0.93
C HIS A 204 -14.70 28.28 1.88
N GLY A 205 -13.49 27.70 1.80
CA GLY A 205 -13.08 26.60 2.67
C GLY A 205 -13.84 25.31 2.42
N SER A 206 -14.02 24.51 3.47
CA SER A 206 -14.78 23.28 3.38
C SER A 206 -16.29 23.55 3.41
N LEU A 207 -17.09 22.59 2.93
CA LEU A 207 -18.54 22.67 3.06
C LEU A 207 -19.00 22.80 4.52
N TYR A 208 -18.25 22.17 5.45
CA TYR A 208 -18.50 22.29 6.89
C TYR A 208 -18.35 23.75 7.36
N ASP A 209 -17.28 24.43 6.96
CA ASP A 209 -17.05 25.84 7.33
C ASP A 209 -18.09 26.75 6.69
N TYR A 210 -18.43 26.49 5.42
CA TYR A 210 -19.39 27.29 4.67
C TYR A 210 -20.81 27.26 5.26
N LEU A 211 -21.29 26.08 5.62
CA LEU A 211 -22.64 25.88 6.18
C LEU A 211 -22.79 26.45 7.60
N GLN A 212 -21.69 26.69 8.32
CA GLN A 212 -21.73 27.35 9.63
C GLN A 212 -21.96 28.85 9.53
N CYS A 213 -21.52 29.46 8.43
CA CYS A 213 -21.58 30.91 8.23
C CYS A 213 -22.71 31.35 7.29
N THR A 214 -23.29 30.41 6.53
CA THR A 214 -24.28 30.69 5.48
C THR A 214 -25.56 29.92 5.75
N VAL A 215 -26.67 30.65 5.87
CA VAL A 215 -28.02 30.08 5.91
C VAL A 215 -28.66 30.22 4.53
N LEU A 216 -29.43 29.21 4.12
CA LEU A 216 -30.24 29.29 2.90
C LEU A 216 -31.50 30.10 3.22
N ASP A 217 -31.73 31.18 2.47
CA ASP A 217 -32.98 31.95 2.49
C ASP A 217 -34.16 31.13 1.91
#